data_AF-A0A1G7R5Y1-F1
#
_entry.id   AF-A0A1G7R5Y1-F1
#
_cell.length_a   1.000
_cell.length_b   1.000
_cell.length_c   1.000
_cell.angle_alpha   90.00
_cell.angle_beta   90.00
_cell.angle_gamma   90.00
#
_symmetry.space_group_name_H-M   'P 1'
#
loop_
_entity.id
_entity.type
_entity.pdbx_description
1 polymer ?
#
loop_
_entity_poly.entity_id
_entity_poly.type
_entity_poly.pdbx_seq_one_letter_code
_entity_poly.pdbx_strand_id
1 'polypeptide(L)'
;MQYGLCRHIRSNGDQCQSPRLLKADFCYFHNRLHQQHRSAIAPQRSTEVMLPVLDKSGTLVGMEPAPSQILDLGPLEDRTSVQMAISTVLNALAAGRLEQSRATALLYGLQLASTNCIARRFDHSYAVQPVHDVEITPEGTTLAPEPTPRQSRRT
;
A
#
# COMPACT_ATOMS: atom_id res chain seq x y z
N MET A 1 -1.06 -28.38 16.33
CA MET A 1 0.05 -27.69 15.64
C MET A 1 -0.15 -26.19 15.84
N GLN A 2 0.80 -25.54 16.51
CA GLN A 2 0.77 -24.09 16.69
C GLN A 2 1.53 -23.46 15.51
N TYR A 3 0.86 -22.61 14.75
CA TYR A 3 1.46 -21.85 13.64
C TYR A 3 1.51 -20.38 14.01
N GLY A 4 2.51 -19.66 13.51
CA GLY A 4 2.55 -18.21 13.60
C GLY A 4 1.49 -17.57 12.71
N LEU A 5 0.94 -16.45 13.14
CA LEU A 5 -0.01 -15.67 12.33
C LEU A 5 0.73 -14.64 11.48
N CYS A 6 0.14 -14.31 10.34
CA CYS A 6 0.58 -13.21 9.49
C CYS A 6 0.63 -11.91 10.29
N ARG A 7 1.76 -11.20 10.20
CA ARG A 7 2.01 -9.94 10.88
C ARG A 7 1.53 -8.71 10.08
N HIS A 8 0.91 -8.92 8.92
CA HIS A 8 0.31 -7.84 8.14
C HIS A 8 -0.87 -7.21 8.89
N ILE A 9 -0.83 -5.89 9.03
CA ILE A 9 -1.92 -5.07 9.55
C ILE A 9 -2.66 -4.51 8.34
N ARG A 10 -3.95 -4.83 8.24
CA ARG A 10 -4.81 -4.33 7.17
C ARG A 10 -5.09 -2.85 7.37
N SER A 11 -5.56 -2.20 6.32
CA SER A 11 -5.91 -0.77 6.36
C SER A 11 -7.02 -0.44 7.36
N ASN A 12 -7.86 -1.41 7.73
CA ASN A 12 -8.88 -1.25 8.77
C ASN A 12 -8.35 -1.47 10.21
N GLY A 13 -7.06 -1.74 10.40
CA GLY A 13 -6.44 -1.96 11.71
C GLY A 13 -6.47 -3.40 12.23
N ASP A 14 -7.10 -4.33 11.49
CA ASP A 14 -7.09 -5.75 11.85
C ASP A 14 -5.77 -6.42 11.46
N GLN A 15 -5.28 -7.31 12.32
CA GLN A 15 -4.28 -8.29 11.88
C GLN A 15 -4.92 -9.30 10.92
N CYS A 16 -4.18 -9.74 9.89
CA CYS A 16 -4.68 -10.66 8.85
C CYS A 16 -5.24 -12.00 9.38
N GLN A 17 -4.76 -12.50 10.52
CA GLN A 17 -5.14 -13.80 11.15
C GLN A 17 -4.89 -15.06 10.30
N SER A 18 -4.33 -14.95 9.09
CA SER A 18 -3.96 -16.13 8.29
C SER A 18 -2.65 -16.75 8.78
N PRO A 19 -2.42 -18.07 8.64
CA PRO A 19 -1.14 -18.68 8.94
C PRO A 19 0.00 -18.04 8.11
N ARG A 20 1.11 -17.68 8.78
CA ARG A 20 2.31 -17.18 8.09
C ARG A 20 3.09 -18.31 7.43
N LEU A 21 3.79 -18.01 6.34
CA LEU A 21 4.71 -18.97 5.72
C LEU A 21 5.85 -19.31 6.69
N LEU A 22 6.46 -20.50 6.52
CA LEU A 22 7.61 -20.89 7.32
C LEU A 22 8.74 -19.87 7.17
N LYS A 23 9.24 -19.34 8.29
CA LYS A 23 10.32 -18.34 8.35
C LYS A 23 10.00 -17.01 7.63
N ALA A 24 8.72 -16.66 7.46
CA ALA A 24 8.31 -15.36 6.93
C ALA A 24 7.36 -14.66 7.90
N ASP A 25 7.29 -13.33 7.80
CA ASP A 25 6.36 -12.52 8.59
C ASP A 25 4.91 -12.57 8.06
N PHE A 26 4.73 -12.96 6.79
CA PHE A 26 3.47 -12.85 6.08
C PHE A 26 2.87 -14.21 5.67
N CYS A 27 1.55 -14.24 5.46
CA CYS A 27 0.86 -15.34 4.79
C CYS A 27 1.18 -15.36 3.29
N TYR A 28 0.76 -16.42 2.59
CA TYR A 28 0.99 -16.54 1.15
C TYR A 28 0.51 -15.31 0.35
N PHE A 29 -0.70 -14.84 0.62
CA PHE A 29 -1.29 -13.68 -0.06
C PHE A 29 -0.50 -12.39 0.20
N HIS A 30 -0.27 -12.04 1.46
CA HIS A 30 0.43 -10.81 1.82
C HIS A 30 1.89 -10.83 1.41
N ASN A 31 2.55 -11.99 1.44
CA ASN A 31 3.92 -12.11 0.95
C ASN A 31 4.00 -11.76 -0.55
N ARG A 32 3.06 -12.24 -1.37
CA ARG A 32 2.99 -11.91 -2.80
C ARG A 32 2.59 -10.45 -3.02
N LEU A 33 1.62 -9.95 -2.26
CA LEU A 33 1.15 -8.57 -2.38
C LEU A 33 2.28 -7.56 -2.12
N HIS A 34 3.03 -7.75 -1.03
CA HIS A 34 4.21 -6.93 -0.70
C HIS A 34 5.28 -6.98 -1.79
N GLN A 35 5.54 -8.16 -2.38
CA GLN A 35 6.50 -8.30 -3.49
C GLN A 35 6.05 -7.53 -4.75
N GLN A 36 4.76 -7.60 -5.10
CA GLN A 36 4.20 -6.90 -6.26
C GLN A 36 4.28 -5.38 -6.09
N HIS A 37 3.85 -4.86 -4.92
CA HIS A 37 3.89 -3.43 -4.65
C HIS A 37 5.32 -2.88 -4.56
N ARG A 38 6.23 -3.61 -3.90
CA ARG A 38 7.65 -3.24 -3.88
C ARG A 38 8.24 -3.19 -5.29
N SER A 39 7.91 -4.13 -6.16
CA SER A 39 8.44 -4.16 -7.54
C SER A 39 7.88 -3.07 -8.43
N ALA A 40 6.64 -2.61 -8.16
CA ALA A 40 5.98 -1.55 -8.93
C ALA A 40 6.48 -0.14 -8.57
N ILE A 41 6.83 0.08 -7.29
CA ILE A 41 7.23 1.40 -6.76
C ILE A 41 8.75 1.53 -6.60
N ALA A 42 9.47 0.41 -6.49
CA ALA A 42 10.93 0.47 -6.47
C ALA A 42 11.42 1.25 -7.71
N PRO A 43 12.31 2.23 -7.53
CA PRO A 43 12.82 3.02 -8.63
C PRO A 43 13.44 2.05 -9.62
N GLN A 44 12.75 1.84 -10.74
CA GLN A 44 13.32 1.22 -11.92
C GLN A 44 14.47 2.15 -12.30
N ARG A 45 15.69 1.75 -11.93
CA ARG A 45 16.95 2.51 -12.03
C ARG A 45 17.35 2.92 -13.47
N SER A 46 16.43 2.95 -14.43
CA SER A 46 16.81 2.94 -15.85
C SER A 46 15.81 3.51 -16.86
N THR A 47 14.74 4.22 -16.48
CA THR A 47 13.94 4.98 -17.45
C THR A 47 13.47 6.33 -16.91
N GLU A 48 14.38 7.11 -16.31
CA GLU A 48 14.12 8.54 -16.17
C GLU A 48 14.26 9.17 -17.56
N VAL A 49 13.13 9.43 -18.20
CA VAL A 49 13.09 10.22 -19.43
C VAL A 49 13.59 11.62 -19.06
N MET A 50 14.79 12.00 -19.50
CA MET A 50 15.32 13.34 -19.26
C MET A 50 14.61 14.32 -20.20
N LEU A 51 13.97 15.35 -19.65
CA LEU A 51 13.30 16.40 -20.39
C LEU A 51 14.19 17.66 -20.45
N PRO A 52 14.27 18.34 -21.61
CA PRO A 52 15.01 19.58 -21.73
C PRO A 52 14.32 20.70 -20.94
N VAL A 53 15.07 21.39 -20.08
CA VAL A 53 14.62 22.61 -19.40
C VAL A 53 14.98 23.80 -20.28
N LEU A 54 13.96 24.56 -20.67
CA LEU A 54 14.12 25.79 -21.44
C LEU A 54 13.94 27.00 -20.52
N ASP A 55 14.79 28.02 -20.68
CA ASP A 55 14.55 29.33 -20.07
C ASP A 55 13.42 30.07 -20.81
N LYS A 56 13.08 31.26 -20.33
CA LYS A 56 12.05 32.12 -20.93
C LYS A 56 12.37 32.56 -22.37
N SER A 57 13.63 32.47 -22.78
CA SER A 57 14.11 32.74 -24.14
C SER A 57 14.12 31.49 -25.04
N GLY A 58 13.77 30.32 -24.52
CA GLY A 58 13.85 29.06 -25.26
C GLY A 58 15.27 28.48 -25.34
N THR A 59 16.19 28.96 -24.50
CA THR A 59 17.54 28.41 -24.40
C THR A 59 17.54 27.19 -23.49
N LEU A 60 18.20 26.11 -23.91
CA LEU A 60 18.42 24.93 -23.07
C LEU A 60 19.30 25.31 -21.87
N VAL A 61 18.76 25.18 -20.66
CA VAL A 61 19.46 25.52 -19.39
C VAL A 61 19.84 24.28 -18.60
N GLY A 62 19.26 23.13 -18.93
CA GLY A 62 19.52 21.88 -18.24
C GLY A 62 18.67 20.74 -18.77
N MET A 63 18.87 19.58 -18.17
CA MET A 63 18.07 18.39 -18.42
C MET A 63 17.58 17.90 -17.06
N GLU A 64 16.28 17.90 -16.84
CA GLU A 64 15.67 17.44 -15.58
C GLU A 64 14.96 16.10 -15.84
N PRO A 65 14.96 15.17 -14.87
CA PRO A 65 14.16 13.96 -14.99
C PRO A 65 12.69 14.35 -15.16
N ALA A 66 12.01 13.75 -16.15
CA ALA A 66 10.57 13.89 -16.28
C ALA A 66 9.94 13.50 -14.95
N PRO A 67 8.98 14.27 -14.41
CA PRO A 67 8.23 13.85 -13.25
C PRO A 67 7.41 12.62 -13.65
N SER A 68 7.99 11.44 -13.45
CA SER A 68 7.26 10.18 -13.39
C SER A 68 6.43 10.26 -12.13
N GLN A 69 5.27 10.91 -12.25
CA GLN A 69 4.32 11.06 -11.16
C GLN A 69 3.62 9.71 -10.96
N ILE A 70 4.39 8.76 -10.44
CA ILE A 70 3.94 7.48 -9.96
C ILE A 70 3.11 7.82 -8.73
N LEU A 71 1.80 7.61 -8.86
CA LEU A 71 0.88 7.76 -7.76
C LEU A 71 0.92 6.45 -6.98
N ASP A 72 1.50 6.48 -5.79
CA ASP A 72 1.46 5.31 -4.89
C ASP A 72 0.06 5.20 -4.29
N LEU A 73 -0.70 4.21 -4.76
CA LEU A 73 -2.04 3.92 -4.27
C LEU A 73 -2.06 2.93 -3.10
N GLY A 74 -0.90 2.34 -2.76
CA GLY A 74 -0.82 1.22 -1.85
C GLY A 74 -1.58 -0.03 -2.34
N PRO A 75 -1.56 -1.11 -1.54
CA PRO A 75 -2.30 -2.34 -1.84
C PRO A 75 -3.81 -2.18 -1.70
N LEU A 76 -4.55 -2.59 -2.73
CA LEU A 76 -6.02 -2.57 -2.77
C LEU A 76 -6.65 -3.86 -2.22
N GLU A 77 -6.25 -4.25 -1.01
CA GLU A 77 -6.67 -5.53 -0.41
C GLU A 77 -8.07 -5.50 0.23
N ASP A 78 -8.58 -4.32 0.55
CA ASP A 78 -9.87 -4.12 1.20
C ASP A 78 -10.51 -2.75 0.97
N ARG A 79 -11.76 -2.58 1.41
CA ARG A 79 -12.51 -1.33 1.19
C ARG A 79 -11.84 -0.12 1.79
N THR A 80 -11.23 -0.24 2.96
CA THR A 80 -10.53 0.88 3.60
C THR A 80 -9.31 1.27 2.78
N SER A 81 -8.53 0.30 2.29
CA SER A 81 -7.40 0.53 1.40
C SER A 81 -7.82 1.17 0.07
N VAL A 82 -8.96 0.75 -0.52
CA VAL A 82 -9.53 1.36 -1.72
C VAL A 82 -9.95 2.80 -1.46
N GLN A 83 -10.56 3.09 -0.30
CA GLN A 83 -10.91 4.46 0.08
C GLN A 83 -9.67 5.35 0.25
N MET A 84 -8.60 4.84 0.86
CA MET A 84 -7.32 5.56 0.95
C MET A 84 -6.72 5.84 -0.43
N ALA A 85 -6.82 4.89 -1.36
CA ALA A 85 -6.39 5.07 -2.74
C ALA A 85 -7.24 6.13 -3.48
N ILE A 86 -8.57 6.12 -3.31
CA ILE A 86 -9.46 7.15 -3.86
C ILE A 86 -9.07 8.53 -3.33
N SER A 87 -8.84 8.66 -2.03
CA SER A 87 -8.39 9.91 -1.41
C SER A 87 -7.08 10.40 -2.04
N THR A 88 -6.14 9.49 -2.27
CA THR A 88 -4.85 9.79 -2.92
C THR A 88 -5.03 10.33 -4.34
N VAL A 89 -5.90 9.70 -5.15
CA VAL A 89 -6.23 10.18 -6.50
C VAL A 89 -6.90 11.55 -6.48
N LEU A 90 -7.90 11.75 -5.60
CA LEU A 90 -8.61 13.02 -5.48
C LEU A 90 -7.71 14.16 -5.04
N ASN A 91 -6.82 13.91 -4.07
CA ASN A 91 -5.84 14.90 -3.62
C ASN A 91 -4.84 15.25 -4.72
N ALA A 92 -4.38 14.27 -5.50
CA ALA A 92 -3.48 14.53 -6.63
C ALA A 92 -4.17 15.33 -7.75
N LEU A 93 -5.44 15.02 -8.06
CA LEU A 93 -6.26 15.77 -9.01
C LEU A 93 -6.49 17.21 -8.54
N ALA A 94 -6.91 17.38 -7.28
CA ALA A 94 -7.16 18.70 -6.68
C ALA A 94 -5.89 19.57 -6.64
N ALA A 95 -4.72 18.96 -6.44
CA ALA A 95 -3.43 19.64 -6.44
C ALA A 95 -2.89 19.95 -7.86
N GLY A 96 -3.62 19.61 -8.92
CA GLY A 96 -3.15 19.76 -10.31
C GLY A 96 -1.98 18.84 -10.68
N ARG A 97 -1.73 17.81 -9.87
CA ARG A 97 -0.67 16.80 -10.06
C ARG A 97 -1.16 15.56 -10.80
N LEU A 98 -2.40 15.59 -11.28
CA LEU A 98 -2.99 14.49 -12.02
C LEU A 98 -3.94 15.07 -13.06
N GLU A 99 -3.75 14.67 -14.31
CA GLU A 99 -4.60 15.07 -15.42
C GLU A 99 -5.96 14.34 -15.35
N GLN A 100 -7.01 15.00 -15.82
CA GLN A 100 -8.40 14.55 -15.66
C GLN A 100 -8.68 13.19 -16.32
N SER A 101 -8.14 12.92 -17.50
CA SER A 101 -8.30 11.63 -18.18
C SER A 101 -7.63 10.51 -17.39
N ARG A 102 -6.43 10.75 -16.83
CA ARG A 102 -5.75 9.79 -15.94
C ARG A 102 -6.55 9.54 -14.67
N ALA A 103 -7.06 10.60 -14.04
CA ALA A 103 -7.89 10.48 -12.86
C ALA A 103 -9.16 9.64 -13.13
N THR A 104 -9.80 9.83 -14.27
CA THR A 104 -10.99 9.08 -14.67
C THR A 104 -10.71 7.58 -14.79
N ALA A 105 -9.60 7.20 -15.46
CA ALA A 105 -9.20 5.80 -15.58
C ALA A 105 -8.87 5.16 -14.23
N LEU A 106 -8.15 5.89 -13.35
CA LEU A 106 -7.80 5.41 -12.01
C LEU A 106 -9.04 5.23 -11.12
N LEU A 107 -9.93 6.22 -11.08
CA LEU A 107 -11.17 6.15 -10.30
C LEU A 107 -12.08 5.00 -10.78
N TYR A 108 -12.14 4.76 -12.08
CA TYR A 108 -12.86 3.60 -12.63
C TYR A 108 -12.25 2.27 -12.17
N GLY A 109 -10.91 2.14 -12.22
CA GLY A 109 -10.21 0.96 -11.71
C GLY A 109 -10.46 0.74 -10.21
N LEU A 110 -10.46 1.81 -9.42
CA LEU A 110 -10.74 1.76 -7.97
C LEU A 110 -12.20 1.38 -7.69
N GLN A 111 -13.14 1.82 -8.52
CA GLN A 111 -14.53 1.39 -8.43
C GLN A 111 -14.67 -0.13 -8.65
N LEU A 112 -13.98 -0.68 -9.64
CA LEU A 112 -13.93 -2.13 -9.88
C LEU A 112 -13.26 -2.88 -8.72
N ALA A 113 -12.20 -2.31 -8.14
CA ALA A 113 -11.57 -2.86 -6.93
C ALA A 113 -12.54 -2.89 -5.75
N SER A 114 -13.32 -1.83 -5.54
CA SER A 114 -14.34 -1.76 -4.49
C SER A 114 -15.42 -2.85 -4.64
N THR A 115 -15.81 -3.18 -5.87
CA THR A 115 -16.77 -4.27 -6.13
C THR A 115 -16.19 -5.66 -5.88
N ASN A 116 -14.88 -5.82 -6.05
CA ASN A 116 -14.18 -7.09 -5.78
C ASN A 116 -13.88 -7.30 -4.28
N CYS A 117 -13.95 -6.24 -3.48
CA CYS A 117 -13.76 -6.34 -2.03
C CYS A 117 -14.96 -7.04 -1.39
N ILE A 118 -14.71 -8.13 -0.65
CA ILE A 118 -15.72 -8.77 0.18
C ILE A 118 -16.32 -7.74 1.13
N ALA A 119 -17.65 -7.68 1.21
CA ALA A 119 -18.38 -6.81 2.10
C ALA A 119 -18.13 -7.20 3.57
N ARG A 120 -17.05 -6.71 4.16
CA ARG A 120 -16.93 -6.67 5.61
C ARG A 120 -17.78 -5.50 6.07
N ARG A 121 -18.80 -5.79 6.88
CA ARG A 121 -19.68 -4.79 7.53
C ARG A 121 -18.94 -3.90 8.54
N PHE A 122 -17.65 -4.12 8.73
CA PHE A 122 -16.85 -3.51 9.77
C PHE A 122 -16.00 -2.40 9.16
N ASP A 123 -16.39 -1.16 9.47
CA ASP A 123 -15.59 0.04 9.18
C ASP A 123 -14.28 0.03 9.98
N HIS A 124 -13.39 0.98 9.71
CA HIS A 124 -12.12 1.15 10.44
C HIS A 124 -12.31 1.34 11.96
N SER A 125 -13.53 1.61 12.43
CA SER A 125 -13.89 1.71 13.86
C SER A 125 -14.27 0.38 14.52
N TYR A 126 -14.36 -0.72 13.76
CA TYR A 126 -14.83 -2.04 14.24
C TYR A 126 -13.86 -3.17 13.92
N ALA A 127 -12.56 -2.92 14.05
CA ALA A 127 -11.55 -3.98 14.00
C ALA A 127 -11.89 -5.08 15.02
N VAL A 128 -11.98 -6.33 14.55
CA VAL A 128 -12.33 -7.51 15.35
C VAL A 128 -11.12 -8.03 16.11
N GLN A 129 -9.94 -7.89 15.53
CA GLN A 129 -8.64 -8.21 16.14
C GLN A 129 -7.71 -7.01 15.94
N PRO A 130 -8.00 -5.89 16.62
CA PRO A 130 -7.24 -4.67 16.47
C PRO A 130 -5.80 -4.88 16.94
N VAL A 131 -4.87 -4.35 16.16
CA VAL A 131 -3.47 -4.29 16.55
C VAL A 131 -3.26 -3.06 17.45
N HIS A 132 -2.80 -3.27 18.68
CA HIS A 132 -2.58 -2.21 19.66
C HIS A 132 -1.17 -1.62 19.65
N ASP A 133 -0.20 -2.35 19.07
CA ASP A 133 1.19 -1.95 19.00
C ASP A 133 1.78 -2.34 17.65
N VAL A 134 2.80 -1.64 17.17
CA VAL A 134 3.38 -1.88 15.85
C VAL A 134 4.89 -1.96 15.92
N GLU A 135 5.45 -2.90 15.18
CA GLU A 135 6.89 -3.01 14.95
C GLU A 135 7.20 -2.47 13.57
N ILE A 136 8.13 -1.52 13.50
CA ILE A 136 8.60 -0.96 12.23
C ILE A 136 9.90 -1.65 11.87
N THR A 137 9.90 -2.33 10.72
CA THR A 137 11.10 -2.96 10.16
C THR A 137 12.12 -1.92 9.68
N PRO A 138 13.42 -2.26 9.55
CA PRO A 138 14.42 -1.36 8.98
C PRO A 138 14.06 -0.82 7.59
N GLU A 139 13.26 -1.57 6.83
CA GLU A 139 12.74 -1.19 5.51
C GLU A 139 11.50 -0.28 5.59
N GLY A 140 11.09 0.17 6.78
CA GLY A 140 9.95 1.05 6.99
C GLY A 140 8.58 0.39 6.91
N THR A 141 8.52 -0.95 6.84
CA THR A 141 7.25 -1.69 6.81
C THR A 141 6.70 -1.86 8.22
N THR A 142 5.47 -1.42 8.45
CA THR A 142 4.74 -1.58 9.71
C THR A 142 4.16 -2.98 9.84
N LEU A 143 4.50 -3.68 10.92
CA LEU A 143 4.09 -5.04 11.23
C LEU A 143 3.40 -5.12 12.59
N ALA A 144 2.48 -6.07 12.73
CA ALA A 144 2.00 -6.48 14.04
C ALA A 144 3.17 -7.11 14.84
N PRO A 145 3.16 -7.01 16.17
CA PRO A 145 4.22 -7.56 17.01
C PRO A 145 4.34 -9.08 16.82
N GLU A 146 5.54 -9.63 17.03
CA GLU A 146 5.69 -11.08 17.09
C GLU A 146 4.73 -11.63 18.16
N PRO A 147 3.97 -12.71 17.87
CA PRO A 147 3.09 -13.29 18.86
C PRO A 147 3.94 -13.78 20.03
N THR A 148 3.83 -13.10 21.18
CA THR A 148 4.46 -13.57 22.42
C THR A 148 4.01 -15.01 22.65
N PRO A 149 4.92 -15.98 22.86
CA PRO A 149 4.51 -17.33 23.18
C PRO A 149 3.59 -17.24 24.40
N ARG A 150 2.35 -17.73 24.26
CA ARG A 150 1.41 -17.78 25.39
C ARG A 150 2.14 -18.45 26.54
N GLN A 151 2.53 -17.69 27.56
CA GLN A 151 2.90 -18.28 28.83
C GLN A 151 1.70 -19.12 29.22
N SER A 152 1.88 -20.44 29.24
CA SER A 152 0.84 -21.37 29.65
C SER A 152 0.30 -20.86 30.98
N ARG A 153 -0.98 -20.49 31.02
CA ARG A 153 -1.67 -20.32 32.30
C ARG A 153 -1.61 -21.70 32.96
N ARG A 154 -0.59 -21.89 33.79
CA ARG A 154 -0.55 -22.95 34.80
C ARG A 154 -1.66 -22.58 35.79
N THR A 155 -2.81 -23.21 35.61
CA THR A 155 -3.76 -23.45 36.70
C THR A 155 -3.49 -24.83 37.25
#